data_AF-A0A936UIW6-F1
#
_entry.id   AF-A0A936UIW6-F1
#
_cell.length_a   1.000
_cell.length_b   1.000
_cell.length_c   1.000
_cell.angle_alpha   90.00
_cell.angle_beta   90.00
_cell.angle_gamma   90.00
#
_symmetry.space_group_name_H-M   'P 1'
#
loop_
_entity.id
_entity.type
_entity.pdbx_description
1 polymer ?
#
loop_
_entity_poly.entity_id
_entity_poly.type
_entity_poly.pdbx_seq_one_letter_code
_entity_poly.pdbx_strand_id
1 'polypeptide(L)'
;MHRELTNERMLLSKTRNRWPGVSASLLLGCLLFIASLRCEAQNLVPNGSFEQIDSCPVYPALTGFQPGAIPDQWFSASETPDYFNACVDTVTSLPSNMVGYQQAFNGQAYAGMWSFLWDDSREMIGAQLVSPLSIGETYYASFYVNAAYGGQQPIDIGCGNTGLLFTMDPYFWVTYMPEYGLRNYAQVYSANVITDTLGWTLVSGSFVADSAYRYLIVGNHFDNVHTDTAYIGPSPWDIYYGWAYTLVDQICVSPDPEGCPMATGMIEVSGANGGVFPNPVKDELHAYFGEKLAGEIRVVDVLGRTVWIGSAAGKDQLDLPVADWAKGQYVLNWIGKGGRRSFKFVIVE
;
A
#
# COMPACT_ATOMS: atom_id res chain seq x y z
N MET A 1 70.26 -60.80 36.60
CA MET A 1 69.08 -61.43 35.97
C MET A 1 68.84 -60.66 34.67
N HIS A 2 69.57 -61.03 33.60
CA HIS A 2 69.03 -61.57 32.33
C HIS A 2 68.03 -60.62 31.65
N ARG A 3 68.15 -60.22 30.38
CA ARG A 3 68.92 -60.73 29.25
C ARG A 3 69.01 -59.64 28.17
N GLU A 4 69.93 -59.89 27.25
CA GLU A 4 70.51 -59.09 26.18
C GLU A 4 69.70 -59.13 24.87
N LEU A 5 70.11 -58.31 23.87
CA LEU A 5 69.87 -58.36 22.41
C LEU A 5 68.55 -57.68 21.89
N THR A 6 68.46 -56.93 20.78
CA THR A 6 69.38 -56.42 19.74
C THR A 6 68.65 -55.39 18.85
N ASN A 7 69.42 -54.48 18.24
CA ASN A 7 69.26 -53.76 16.96
C ASN A 7 67.98 -53.95 16.11
N GLU A 8 67.43 -52.84 15.58
CA GLU A 8 67.60 -52.51 14.16
C GLU A 8 67.27 -51.04 13.81
N ARG A 9 68.11 -50.49 12.94
CA ARG A 9 67.97 -49.16 12.32
C ARG A 9 66.90 -49.23 11.22
N MET A 10 66.03 -48.23 11.16
CA MET A 10 65.38 -47.86 9.90
C MET A 10 65.63 -46.37 9.62
N LEU A 11 66.64 -46.14 8.77
CA LEU A 11 66.85 -44.88 8.06
C LEU A 11 65.91 -44.88 6.86
N LEU A 12 64.91 -43.99 6.81
CA LEU A 12 64.22 -43.65 5.57
C LEU A 12 64.06 -42.12 5.42
N SER A 13 64.92 -41.63 4.54
CA SER A 13 64.84 -40.49 3.62
C SER A 13 64.32 -39.13 4.11
N LYS A 14 65.24 -38.14 4.07
CA LYS A 14 64.92 -36.71 3.93
C LYS A 14 64.07 -36.48 2.68
N THR A 15 62.87 -35.92 2.84
CA THR A 15 62.26 -35.08 1.81
C THR A 15 62.05 -33.68 2.40
N ARG A 16 62.98 -32.79 2.06
CA ARG A 16 62.79 -31.34 2.19
C ARG A 16 61.77 -30.93 1.13
N ASN A 17 60.50 -30.74 1.51
CA ASN A 17 59.59 -29.92 0.72
C ASN A 17 59.51 -28.54 1.34
N ARG A 18 60.39 -27.65 0.84
CA ARG A 18 60.22 -26.21 0.94
C ARG A 18 59.11 -25.83 -0.05
N TRP A 19 57.99 -25.32 0.44
CA TRP A 19 57.03 -24.58 -0.39
C TRP A 19 57.17 -23.10 -0.04
N PRO A 20 57.83 -22.27 -0.87
CA PRO A 20 57.76 -20.84 -0.73
C PRO A 20 56.51 -20.33 -1.48
N GLY A 21 55.72 -19.46 -0.84
CA GLY A 21 54.93 -18.48 -1.58
C GLY A 21 53.42 -18.69 -1.71
N VAL A 22 52.70 -19.20 -0.70
CA VAL A 22 51.22 -19.17 -0.71
C VAL A 22 50.63 -18.11 0.23
N SER A 23 51.44 -17.51 1.12
CA SER A 23 50.95 -16.54 2.11
C SER A 23 50.65 -15.15 1.55
N ALA A 24 51.19 -14.77 0.38
CA ALA A 24 50.96 -13.44 -0.20
C ALA A 24 49.69 -13.34 -1.07
N SER A 25 49.20 -14.46 -1.62
CA SER A 25 48.03 -14.47 -2.52
C SER A 25 46.68 -14.44 -1.78
N LEU A 26 46.66 -14.78 -0.48
CA LEU A 26 45.45 -14.72 0.35
C LEU A 26 45.10 -13.31 0.81
N LEU A 27 46.07 -12.39 0.91
CA LEU A 27 45.81 -11.01 1.34
C LEU A 27 45.25 -10.12 0.22
N LEU A 28 45.55 -10.43 -1.06
CA LEU A 28 45.04 -9.67 -2.19
C LEU A 28 43.61 -10.07 -2.61
N GLY A 29 43.18 -11.29 -2.27
CA GLY A 29 41.81 -11.78 -2.53
C GLY A 29 40.76 -11.23 -1.56
N CYS A 30 41.15 -10.86 -0.34
CA CYS A 30 40.24 -10.29 0.66
C CYS A 30 39.88 -8.82 0.41
N LEU A 31 40.66 -8.08 -0.38
CA LEU A 31 40.39 -6.67 -0.68
C LEU A 31 39.35 -6.46 -1.80
N LEU A 32 38.98 -7.51 -2.54
CA LEU A 32 37.97 -7.47 -3.60
C LEU A 32 36.55 -7.87 -3.13
N PHE A 33 36.39 -8.17 -1.83
CA PHE A 33 35.10 -8.45 -1.19
C PHE A 33 34.69 -7.35 -0.19
N ILE A 34 35.07 -6.09 -0.48
CA ILE A 34 34.29 -4.96 0.07
C ILE A 34 33.01 -4.92 -0.76
N ALA A 35 32.10 -5.86 -0.48
CA ALA A 35 30.70 -5.66 -0.81
C ALA A 35 30.32 -4.35 -0.14
N SER A 36 29.91 -3.36 -0.94
CA SER A 36 29.28 -2.16 -0.43
C SER A 36 28.17 -2.64 0.50
N LEU A 37 28.36 -2.48 1.82
CA LEU A 37 27.27 -2.61 2.78
C LEU A 37 26.28 -1.53 2.34
N ARG A 38 25.29 -1.92 1.52
CA ARG A 38 24.12 -1.08 1.30
C ARG A 38 23.50 -0.98 2.68
N CYS A 39 23.74 0.13 3.34
CA CYS A 39 22.96 0.53 4.49
C CYS A 39 21.60 0.92 3.90
N GLU A 40 20.78 -0.08 3.59
CA GLU A 40 19.36 0.15 3.36
C GLU A 40 18.86 0.76 4.66
N ALA A 41 18.51 2.04 4.62
CA ALA A 41 17.93 2.68 5.79
C ALA A 41 16.67 1.89 6.18
N GLN A 42 16.59 1.48 7.44
CA GLN A 42 15.47 0.69 7.93
C GLN A 42 14.23 1.56 7.95
N ASN A 43 13.10 1.03 7.45
CA ASN A 43 11.80 1.65 7.59
C ASN A 43 11.54 1.96 9.08
N LEU A 44 11.34 3.24 9.40
CA LEU A 44 11.07 3.71 10.76
C LEU A 44 9.66 3.38 11.23
N VAL A 45 8.78 2.92 10.33
CA VAL A 45 7.45 2.43 10.65
C VAL A 45 7.52 0.95 11.01
N PRO A 46 7.22 0.57 12.26
CA PRO A 46 7.10 -0.83 12.61
C PRO A 46 5.92 -1.45 11.86
N ASN A 47 6.09 -2.70 11.40
CA ASN A 47 5.01 -3.48 10.80
C ASN A 47 4.19 -2.69 9.76
N GLY A 48 4.87 -1.92 8.89
CA GLY A 48 4.23 -1.01 7.94
C GLY A 48 3.35 -1.71 6.88
N SER A 49 3.51 -3.02 6.71
CA SER A 49 2.67 -3.87 5.85
C SER A 49 1.57 -4.61 6.61
N PHE A 50 1.44 -4.40 7.93
CA PHE A 50 0.45 -5.04 8.79
C PHE A 50 0.51 -6.58 8.88
N GLU A 51 1.57 -7.21 8.41
CA GLU A 51 1.69 -8.68 8.35
C GLU A 51 2.00 -9.34 9.71
N GLN A 52 2.51 -8.57 10.67
CA GLN A 52 2.85 -9.06 12.00
C GLN A 52 1.63 -8.94 12.92
N ILE A 53 1.17 -10.09 13.40
CA ILE A 53 0.09 -10.22 14.39
C ILE A 53 0.34 -11.47 15.25
N ASP A 54 0.06 -11.37 16.54
CA ASP A 54 0.20 -12.48 17.50
C ASP A 54 -0.52 -13.77 17.10
N SER A 55 -1.76 -13.65 16.63
CA SER A 55 -2.57 -14.77 16.17
C SER A 55 -3.64 -14.29 15.20
N CYS A 56 -4.01 -15.13 14.23
CA CYS A 56 -5.09 -14.80 13.32
C CYS A 56 -6.38 -14.42 14.09
N PRO A 57 -7.03 -13.29 13.79
CA PRO A 57 -8.25 -12.90 14.49
C PRO A 57 -9.33 -13.99 14.34
N VAL A 58 -9.84 -14.50 15.46
CA VAL A 58 -10.88 -15.53 15.48
C VAL A 58 -12.20 -14.94 15.97
N TYR A 59 -13.28 -15.23 15.25
CA TYR A 59 -14.64 -14.90 15.69
C TYR A 59 -14.91 -15.46 17.11
N PRO A 60 -15.58 -14.72 18.01
CA PRO A 60 -16.28 -13.44 17.83
C PRO A 60 -15.43 -12.20 18.12
N ALA A 61 -14.09 -12.30 18.14
CA ALA A 61 -13.22 -11.14 18.32
C ALA A 61 -13.32 -10.23 17.08
N LEU A 62 -14.30 -9.34 17.18
CA LEU A 62 -14.36 -7.97 16.68
C LEU A 62 -13.38 -7.70 15.54
N THR A 63 -13.95 -7.64 14.34
CA THR A 63 -13.28 -7.10 13.16
C THR A 63 -12.81 -5.68 13.46
N GLY A 64 -11.51 -5.41 13.28
CA GLY A 64 -10.93 -4.08 13.39
C GLY A 64 -9.80 -3.92 14.40
N PHE A 65 -9.37 -2.67 14.60
CA PHE A 65 -8.28 -2.26 15.50
C PHE A 65 -8.72 -2.32 16.97
N GLN A 66 -9.17 -3.50 17.41
CA GLN A 66 -9.64 -3.79 18.75
C GLN A 66 -8.73 -4.81 19.44
N PRO A 67 -8.72 -4.89 20.80
CA PRO A 67 -7.89 -5.84 21.52
C PRO A 67 -8.10 -7.28 21.04
N GLY A 68 -7.02 -7.93 20.58
CA GLY A 68 -7.03 -9.30 20.05
C GLY A 68 -7.18 -9.43 18.53
N ALA A 69 -7.38 -8.32 17.81
CA ALA A 69 -7.43 -8.28 16.34
C ALA A 69 -6.57 -7.16 15.73
N ILE A 70 -5.78 -6.46 16.55
CA ILE A 70 -4.94 -5.35 16.10
C ILE A 70 -3.57 -5.85 15.59
N PRO A 71 -3.05 -5.29 14.49
CA PRO A 71 -1.68 -5.58 14.06
C PRO A 71 -0.66 -5.14 15.11
N ASP A 72 0.44 -5.89 15.22
CA ASP A 72 1.49 -5.59 16.19
C ASP A 72 1.99 -4.15 16.01
N GLN A 73 2.13 -3.42 17.11
CA GLN A 73 2.66 -2.06 17.20
C GLN A 73 1.76 -0.95 16.62
N TRP A 74 0.54 -1.27 16.23
CA TRP A 74 -0.47 -0.32 15.79
C TRP A 74 -1.56 -0.09 16.85
N PHE A 75 -2.26 1.04 16.77
CA PHE A 75 -3.39 1.42 17.62
C PHE A 75 -4.46 2.17 16.83
N SER A 76 -5.72 2.12 17.29
CA SER A 76 -6.74 3.05 16.79
C SER A 76 -6.47 4.45 17.34
N ALA A 77 -6.35 5.42 16.44
CA ALA A 77 -6.15 6.82 16.78
C ALA A 77 -7.43 7.66 16.76
N SER A 78 -8.42 7.21 15.99
CA SER A 78 -9.77 7.73 15.98
C SER A 78 -10.73 6.61 15.59
N GLU A 79 -11.79 6.43 16.37
CA GLU A 79 -12.90 5.50 16.12
C GLU A 79 -12.47 4.04 15.91
N THR A 80 -13.04 3.35 14.93
CA THR A 80 -13.02 1.87 14.82
C THR A 80 -12.47 1.38 13.48
N PRO A 81 -11.27 1.81 13.04
CA PRO A 81 -10.71 1.37 11.77
C PRO A 81 -10.62 -0.15 11.69
N ASP A 82 -10.72 -0.67 10.48
CA ASP A 82 -10.74 -2.10 10.25
C ASP A 82 -9.36 -2.67 9.93
N TYR A 83 -9.15 -3.92 10.34
CA TYR A 83 -8.01 -4.73 9.95
C TYR A 83 -8.51 -5.93 9.15
N PHE A 84 -7.98 -6.08 7.94
CA PHE A 84 -8.34 -7.12 7.00
C PHE A 84 -7.17 -8.10 6.88
N ASN A 85 -7.46 -9.40 6.97
CA ASN A 85 -6.43 -10.43 6.84
C ASN A 85 -6.95 -11.72 6.16
N ALA A 86 -6.17 -12.30 5.26
CA ALA A 86 -6.55 -13.49 4.51
C ALA A 86 -6.74 -14.75 5.38
N CYS A 87 -6.20 -14.75 6.61
CA CYS A 87 -6.38 -15.85 7.54
C CYS A 87 -7.76 -15.87 8.23
N VAL A 88 -8.54 -14.78 8.14
CA VAL A 88 -9.89 -14.71 8.72
C VAL A 88 -10.94 -15.18 7.73
N ASP A 89 -11.99 -15.83 8.25
CA ASP A 89 -13.15 -16.31 7.46
C ASP A 89 -14.42 -15.55 7.87
N THR A 90 -14.35 -14.22 7.81
CA THR A 90 -15.42 -13.29 8.24
C THR A 90 -15.58 -12.13 7.25
N VAL A 91 -16.32 -11.10 7.67
CA VAL A 91 -16.57 -9.89 6.88
C VAL A 91 -15.32 -9.05 6.60
N THR A 92 -14.16 -9.35 7.21
CA THR A 92 -12.86 -8.71 6.91
C THR A 92 -11.83 -9.66 6.25
N SER A 93 -12.31 -10.75 5.65
CA SER A 93 -11.46 -11.68 4.87
C SER A 93 -10.96 -11.06 3.56
N LEU A 94 -9.88 -11.62 3.02
CA LEU A 94 -9.36 -11.21 1.70
C LEU A 94 -9.66 -12.27 0.64
N PRO A 95 -9.83 -11.87 -0.63
CA PRO A 95 -9.87 -10.48 -1.09
C PRO A 95 -11.26 -9.83 -1.00
N SER A 96 -12.32 -10.59 -0.75
CA SER A 96 -13.70 -10.09 -0.75
C SER A 96 -14.20 -9.92 0.67
N ASN A 97 -14.57 -8.69 1.04
CA ASN A 97 -15.00 -8.30 2.38
C ASN A 97 -16.21 -7.37 2.36
N MET A 98 -16.61 -6.87 3.53
CA MET A 98 -17.75 -5.96 3.69
C MET A 98 -17.61 -4.62 2.96
N VAL A 99 -16.40 -4.15 2.66
CA VAL A 99 -16.19 -2.86 1.97
C VAL A 99 -15.92 -3.01 0.47
N GLY A 100 -15.56 -4.20 0.01
CA GLY A 100 -15.42 -4.50 -1.42
C GLY A 100 -14.50 -5.67 -1.72
N TYR A 101 -13.89 -5.62 -2.91
CA TYR A 101 -12.85 -6.55 -3.32
C TYR A 101 -11.50 -5.85 -3.35
N GLN A 102 -10.54 -6.30 -2.55
CA GLN A 102 -9.15 -5.84 -2.63
C GLN A 102 -8.18 -6.92 -2.15
N GLN A 103 -7.20 -7.27 -2.99
CA GLN A 103 -6.02 -8.03 -2.59
C GLN A 103 -5.04 -7.11 -1.84
N ALA A 104 -4.34 -7.64 -0.83
CA ALA A 104 -3.24 -6.91 -0.19
C ALA A 104 -2.20 -6.47 -1.22
N PHE A 105 -1.51 -5.35 -0.97
CA PHE A 105 -0.46 -4.89 -1.88
C PHE A 105 0.64 -5.95 -2.00
N ASN A 106 1.01 -6.50 -0.84
CA ASN A 106 1.85 -7.67 -0.68
C ASN A 106 1.42 -8.38 0.61
N GLY A 107 1.63 -9.69 0.69
CA GLY A 107 1.33 -10.47 1.89
C GLY A 107 -0.14 -10.89 1.99
N GLN A 108 -0.72 -10.75 3.17
CA GLN A 108 -2.00 -11.29 3.56
C GLN A 108 -2.88 -10.26 4.27
N ALA A 109 -2.43 -9.02 4.49
CA ALA A 109 -3.14 -8.07 5.33
C ALA A 109 -3.11 -6.62 4.83
N TYR A 110 -4.08 -5.82 5.28
CA TYR A 110 -4.09 -4.35 5.14
C TYR A 110 -5.07 -3.74 6.16
N ALA A 111 -5.02 -2.42 6.31
CA ALA A 111 -5.96 -1.67 7.15
C ALA A 111 -6.96 -0.88 6.30
N GLY A 112 -8.10 -0.52 6.88
CA GLY A 112 -9.11 0.32 6.27
C GLY A 112 -9.71 1.32 7.27
N MET A 113 -10.24 2.42 6.73
CA MET A 113 -10.78 3.51 7.54
C MET A 113 -11.87 4.28 6.79
N TRP A 114 -12.94 4.66 7.48
CA TRP A 114 -13.84 5.71 7.04
C TRP A 114 -13.07 7.04 6.93
N SER A 115 -12.87 7.52 5.71
CA SER A 115 -11.97 8.63 5.39
C SER A 115 -12.71 9.92 5.03
N PHE A 116 -14.04 9.98 5.25
CA PHE A 116 -15.07 10.37 4.27
C PHE A 116 -16.51 10.22 4.80
N LEU A 117 -17.00 10.94 5.81
CA LEU A 117 -18.39 10.89 6.29
C LEU A 117 -19.02 12.29 6.37
N TRP A 118 -20.34 12.36 6.20
CA TRP A 118 -21.13 13.59 6.09
C TRP A 118 -21.18 14.46 7.35
N ASP A 119 -21.01 13.82 8.50
CA ASP A 119 -20.96 14.45 9.83
C ASP A 119 -19.54 14.85 10.24
N ASP A 120 -18.58 14.79 9.30
CA ASP A 120 -17.16 15.08 9.48
C ASP A 120 -16.37 14.01 10.25
N SER A 121 -17.03 12.91 10.62
CA SER A 121 -16.41 11.77 11.30
C SER A 121 -15.34 11.09 10.41
N ARG A 122 -14.29 10.58 11.07
CA ARG A 122 -13.12 9.94 10.43
C ARG A 122 -12.51 8.89 11.35
N GLU A 123 -12.09 7.79 10.74
CA GLU A 123 -11.25 6.79 11.37
C GLU A 123 -9.77 7.05 11.08
N MET A 124 -8.92 6.76 12.06
CA MET A 124 -7.49 6.94 11.97
C MET A 124 -6.75 5.82 12.68
N ILE A 125 -5.62 5.41 12.11
CA ILE A 125 -4.72 4.43 12.72
C ILE A 125 -3.40 5.10 13.08
N GLY A 126 -2.74 4.64 14.13
CA GLY A 126 -1.45 5.18 14.54
C GLY A 126 -0.44 4.10 14.91
N ALA A 127 0.84 4.46 14.78
CA ALA A 127 1.96 3.64 15.22
C ALA A 127 3.03 4.50 15.88
N GLN A 128 3.77 3.92 16.82
CA GLN A 128 4.99 4.53 17.34
C GLN A 128 6.14 4.24 16.38
N LEU A 129 6.92 5.25 15.99
CA LEU A 129 8.11 5.05 15.17
C LEU A 129 9.17 4.25 15.94
N VAL A 130 9.96 3.45 15.23
CA VAL A 130 11.08 2.67 15.78
C VAL A 130 12.07 3.56 16.53
N SER A 131 12.26 4.80 16.06
CA SER A 131 12.99 5.84 16.76
C SER A 131 12.41 7.22 16.45
N PRO A 132 12.53 8.21 17.36
CA PRO A 132 12.09 9.58 17.09
C PRO A 132 12.82 10.20 15.89
N LEU A 133 12.12 11.04 15.13
CA LEU A 133 12.73 11.81 14.04
C LEU A 133 13.71 12.85 14.59
N SER A 134 14.73 13.19 13.79
CA SER A 134 15.72 14.22 14.14
C SER A 134 15.30 15.58 13.56
N ILE A 135 15.26 16.60 14.41
CA ILE A 135 14.88 17.96 14.01
C ILE A 135 15.87 18.50 12.98
N GLY A 136 15.34 19.06 11.89
CA GLY A 136 16.12 19.62 10.78
C GLY A 136 16.51 18.60 9.71
N GLU A 137 16.27 17.31 9.93
CA GLU A 137 16.53 16.26 8.94
C GLU A 137 15.34 16.09 7.99
N THR A 138 15.64 15.77 6.73
CA THR A 138 14.64 15.44 5.72
C THR A 138 14.28 13.96 5.82
N TYR A 139 12.98 13.68 5.86
CA TYR A 139 12.44 12.33 5.81
C TYR A 139 11.59 12.14 4.56
N TYR A 140 11.65 10.92 4.01
CA TYR A 140 10.87 10.46 2.87
C TYR A 140 9.84 9.48 3.39
N ALA A 141 8.59 9.69 3.01
CA ALA A 141 7.50 8.85 3.46
C ALA A 141 6.62 8.44 2.29
N SER A 142 6.12 7.22 2.36
CA SER A 142 5.23 6.67 1.35
C SER A 142 4.26 5.68 1.93
N PHE A 143 3.13 5.49 1.27
CA PHE A 143 2.14 4.47 1.58
C PHE A 143 1.26 4.26 0.35
N TYR A 144 0.56 3.13 0.32
CA TYR A 144 -0.35 2.81 -0.76
C TYR A 144 -1.79 2.93 -0.29
N VAL A 145 -2.64 3.48 -1.16
CA VAL A 145 -4.07 3.69 -0.88
C VAL A 145 -4.96 3.12 -1.97
N ASN A 146 -6.16 2.72 -1.60
CA ASN A 146 -7.20 2.28 -2.52
C ASN A 146 -8.58 2.75 -2.01
N ALA A 147 -9.48 3.10 -2.92
CA ALA A 147 -10.86 3.45 -2.58
C ALA A 147 -11.70 2.17 -2.53
N ALA A 148 -12.22 1.80 -1.35
CA ALA A 148 -13.07 0.62 -1.26
C ALA A 148 -14.41 0.87 -1.98
N TYR A 149 -14.92 -0.13 -2.69
CA TYR A 149 -16.18 -0.04 -3.41
C TYR A 149 -16.79 -1.42 -3.69
N GLY A 150 -18.12 -1.47 -3.82
CA GLY A 150 -18.84 -2.68 -4.24
C GLY A 150 -19.05 -3.72 -3.14
N GLY A 151 -18.79 -3.37 -1.88
CA GLY A 151 -19.10 -4.19 -0.71
C GLY A 151 -20.54 -4.06 -0.23
N GLN A 152 -20.78 -4.54 1.00
CA GLN A 152 -22.04 -4.39 1.72
C GLN A 152 -22.21 -2.99 2.32
N GLN A 153 -21.10 -2.29 2.54
CA GLN A 153 -21.09 -0.93 3.08
C GLN A 153 -21.48 0.10 2.01
N PRO A 154 -22.15 1.19 2.41
CA PRO A 154 -22.70 2.21 1.51
C PRO A 154 -21.64 3.21 1.01
N ILE A 155 -20.58 2.71 0.37
CA ILE A 155 -19.45 3.51 -0.10
C ILE A 155 -19.67 3.87 -1.57
N ASP A 156 -19.68 5.16 -1.90
CA ASP A 156 -20.04 5.68 -3.23
C ASP A 156 -19.13 6.80 -3.74
N ILE A 157 -18.27 7.35 -2.88
CA ILE A 157 -17.27 8.37 -3.25
C ILE A 157 -15.86 7.94 -2.86
N GLY A 158 -14.89 8.46 -3.59
CA GLY A 158 -13.52 8.62 -3.16
C GLY A 158 -13.32 9.99 -2.53
N CYS A 159 -12.30 10.14 -1.70
CA CYS A 159 -11.89 11.43 -1.13
C CYS A 159 -10.40 11.69 -1.34
N GLY A 160 -10.02 12.96 -1.31
CA GLY A 160 -8.61 13.37 -1.21
C GLY A 160 -8.08 13.26 0.22
N ASN A 161 -6.89 13.81 0.42
CA ASN A 161 -6.32 14.17 1.72
C ASN A 161 -5.99 13.05 2.71
N THR A 162 -6.19 11.78 2.37
CA THR A 162 -5.58 10.68 3.14
C THR A 162 -4.07 10.88 3.20
N GLY A 163 -3.51 10.87 4.41
CA GLY A 163 -2.15 11.31 4.68
C GLY A 163 -1.54 10.77 5.97
N LEU A 164 -0.26 11.08 6.13
CA LEU A 164 0.58 10.79 7.28
C LEU A 164 0.81 12.08 8.08
N LEU A 165 0.27 12.12 9.28
CA LEU A 165 0.58 13.16 10.26
C LEU A 165 1.57 12.62 11.29
N PHE A 166 2.67 13.33 11.48
CA PHE A 166 3.65 13.01 12.52
C PHE A 166 3.37 13.81 13.79
N THR A 167 3.47 13.15 14.94
CA THR A 167 3.14 13.73 16.25
C THR A 167 4.17 13.38 17.33
N MET A 168 4.29 14.24 18.34
CA MET A 168 5.14 13.98 19.51
C MET A 168 4.48 13.03 20.50
N ASP A 169 3.15 13.10 20.59
CA ASP A 169 2.36 12.32 21.53
C ASP A 169 1.41 11.38 20.79
N PRO A 170 1.07 10.23 21.37
CA PRO A 170 0.10 9.33 20.78
C PRO A 170 -1.29 9.94 20.87
N TYR A 171 -2.12 9.61 19.88
CA TYR A 171 -3.56 9.83 19.93
C TYR A 171 -4.19 8.46 20.11
N PHE A 172 -4.42 8.00 21.35
CA PHE A 172 -5.13 6.74 21.55
C PHE A 172 -6.62 7.02 21.60
N TRP A 173 -7.39 6.37 20.72
CA TRP A 173 -8.82 6.40 20.84
C TRP A 173 -9.27 5.49 21.99
N VAL A 174 -9.90 6.10 22.99
CA VAL A 174 -10.73 5.39 23.97
C VAL A 174 -12.09 6.05 23.97
N THR A 175 -13.13 5.24 24.04
CA THR A 175 -14.52 5.71 24.14
C THR A 175 -14.58 6.78 25.24
N TYR A 176 -15.18 7.94 24.95
CA TYR A 176 -15.28 9.14 25.82
C TYR A 176 -14.08 10.10 25.87
N MET A 177 -13.05 9.94 25.03
CA MET A 177 -12.07 11.02 24.81
C MET A 177 -12.63 12.12 23.91
N PRO A 178 -12.11 13.35 24.03
CA PRO A 178 -12.41 14.40 23.05
C PRO A 178 -12.05 13.92 21.64
N GLU A 179 -12.87 14.34 20.69
CA GLU A 179 -12.72 14.07 19.27
C GLU A 179 -11.31 14.41 18.77
N TYR A 180 -10.81 13.64 17.82
CA TYR A 180 -9.51 13.88 17.21
C TYR A 180 -9.51 15.29 16.60
N GLY A 181 -8.68 16.19 17.13
CA GLY A 181 -8.62 17.57 16.63
C GLY A 181 -7.99 17.61 15.23
N LEU A 182 -8.83 17.72 14.20
CA LEU A 182 -8.40 17.91 12.82
C LEU A 182 -7.56 19.20 12.69
N ARG A 183 -6.48 19.11 11.92
CA ARG A 183 -5.52 20.22 11.74
C ARG A 183 -5.59 20.84 10.36
N ASN A 184 -6.33 20.21 9.43
CA ASN A 184 -6.30 20.52 8.01
C ASN A 184 -4.87 20.54 7.47
N TYR A 185 -4.08 19.57 7.92
CA TYR A 185 -2.66 19.45 7.61
C TYR A 185 -2.17 18.02 7.83
N ALA A 186 -1.28 17.57 6.95
CA ALA A 186 -0.44 16.40 7.11
C ALA A 186 0.90 16.64 6.40
N GLN A 187 1.98 16.02 6.86
CA GLN A 187 3.30 16.21 6.26
C GLN A 187 3.39 15.59 4.86
N VAL A 188 2.71 14.45 4.65
CA VAL A 188 2.60 13.77 3.35
C VAL A 188 1.17 13.30 3.16
N TYR A 189 0.49 13.69 2.08
CA TYR A 189 -0.90 13.30 1.81
C TYR A 189 -1.19 13.30 0.31
N SER A 190 -2.27 12.63 -0.09
CA SER A 190 -2.75 12.68 -1.47
C SER A 190 -3.48 13.99 -1.74
N ALA A 191 -2.92 14.83 -2.61
CA ALA A 191 -3.61 16.03 -3.09
C ALA A 191 -4.74 15.71 -4.08
N ASN A 192 -4.72 14.53 -4.69
CA ASN A 192 -5.75 14.08 -5.61
C ASN A 192 -6.79 13.22 -4.87
N VAL A 193 -8.03 13.26 -5.35
CA VAL A 193 -9.07 12.32 -4.90
C VAL A 193 -8.66 10.89 -5.25
N ILE A 194 -8.70 10.01 -4.26
CA ILE A 194 -8.40 8.59 -4.43
C ILE A 194 -9.64 7.91 -4.99
N THR A 195 -9.59 7.49 -6.26
CA THR A 195 -10.72 6.86 -6.96
C THR A 195 -10.42 5.49 -7.55
N ASP A 196 -9.17 5.02 -7.48
CA ASP A 196 -8.82 3.66 -7.93
C ASP A 196 -9.36 2.65 -6.92
N THR A 197 -10.30 1.82 -7.38
CA THR A 197 -10.98 0.78 -6.59
C THR A 197 -10.36 -0.61 -6.75
N LEU A 198 -9.26 -0.75 -7.51
CA LEU A 198 -8.62 -2.04 -7.78
C LEU A 198 -7.13 -2.05 -7.55
N GLY A 199 -6.48 -0.97 -7.98
CA GLY A 199 -5.08 -0.73 -7.85
C GLY A 199 -4.77 -0.02 -6.55
N TRP A 200 -3.57 -0.27 -6.06
CA TRP A 200 -2.98 0.51 -5.01
C TRP A 200 -2.29 1.74 -5.62
N THR A 201 -2.74 2.92 -5.20
CA THR A 201 -2.16 4.21 -5.58
C THR A 201 -1.05 4.58 -4.61
N LEU A 202 0.16 4.85 -5.10
CA LEU A 202 1.26 5.31 -4.27
C LEU A 202 1.05 6.78 -3.89
N VAL A 203 0.99 7.06 -2.59
CA VAL A 203 1.13 8.40 -2.03
C VAL A 203 2.52 8.50 -1.44
N SER A 204 3.29 9.50 -1.86
CA SER A 204 4.67 9.68 -1.38
C SER A 204 5.06 11.15 -1.35
N GLY A 205 6.01 11.49 -0.49
CA GLY A 205 6.50 12.84 -0.32
C GLY A 205 7.71 12.89 0.61
N SER A 206 8.27 14.09 0.75
CA SER A 206 9.34 14.33 1.72
C SER A 206 9.05 15.60 2.50
N PHE A 207 9.52 15.65 3.74
CA PHE A 207 9.36 16.80 4.62
C PHE A 207 10.59 16.93 5.52
N VAL A 208 10.85 18.16 6.00
CA VAL A 208 11.86 18.41 7.03
C VAL A 208 11.18 18.31 8.39
N ALA A 209 11.69 17.45 9.27
CA ALA A 209 11.14 17.30 10.61
C ALA A 209 11.43 18.58 11.42
N ASP A 210 10.39 19.27 11.86
CA ASP A 210 10.49 20.46 12.72
C ASP A 210 10.43 20.12 14.23
N SER A 211 10.10 18.87 14.55
CA SER A 211 9.97 18.32 15.90
C SER A 211 10.54 16.90 15.96
N ALA A 212 10.82 16.42 17.17
CA ALA A 212 11.35 15.06 17.40
C ALA A 212 10.25 13.98 17.35
N TYR A 213 9.48 13.96 16.27
CA TYR A 213 8.25 13.16 16.14
C TYR A 213 8.44 11.70 16.53
N ARG A 214 7.53 11.16 17.34
CA ARG A 214 7.60 9.81 17.90
C ARG A 214 6.52 8.88 17.36
N TYR A 215 5.46 9.44 16.78
CA TYR A 215 4.32 8.71 16.28
C TYR A 215 3.97 9.20 14.87
N LEU A 216 3.32 8.31 14.13
CA LEU A 216 2.65 8.64 12.87
C LEU A 216 1.17 8.27 13.00
N ILE A 217 0.29 9.10 12.43
CA ILE A 217 -1.15 8.86 12.34
C ILE A 217 -1.53 8.87 10.87
N VAL A 218 -2.14 7.78 10.40
CA VAL A 218 -2.63 7.61 9.03
C VAL A 218 -4.13 7.87 8.99
N GLY A 219 -4.56 8.73 8.08
CA GLY A 219 -5.97 9.05 7.87
C GLY A 219 -6.17 10.35 7.12
N ASN A 220 -7.42 10.79 7.01
CA ASN A 220 -7.75 12.11 6.48
C ASN A 220 -7.72 13.14 7.63
N HIS A 221 -6.70 14.00 7.64
CA HIS A 221 -6.47 15.02 8.68
C HIS A 221 -7.19 16.34 8.42
N PHE A 222 -8.08 16.35 7.41
CA PHE A 222 -8.78 17.51 6.90
C PHE A 222 -10.28 17.35 7.07
N ASP A 223 -10.94 18.42 7.51
CA ASP A 223 -12.39 18.50 7.58
C ASP A 223 -13.01 18.39 6.17
N ASN A 224 -14.32 18.19 6.13
CA ASN A 224 -15.11 18.03 4.92
C ASN A 224 -15.03 19.25 4.00
N VAL A 225 -14.87 20.47 4.55
CA VAL A 225 -14.79 21.71 3.76
C VAL A 225 -13.45 21.79 3.02
N HIS A 226 -12.40 21.18 3.56
CA HIS A 226 -11.07 21.14 2.95
C HIS A 226 -10.80 19.83 2.19
N THR A 227 -11.77 18.92 2.08
CA THR A 227 -11.61 17.62 1.40
C THR A 227 -12.46 17.54 0.14
N ASP A 228 -11.79 17.47 -1.01
CA ASP A 228 -12.45 17.18 -2.29
C ASP A 228 -12.86 15.70 -2.39
N THR A 229 -13.98 15.46 -3.08
CA THR A 229 -14.56 14.13 -3.29
C THR A 229 -14.95 13.91 -4.74
N ALA A 230 -15.05 12.65 -5.15
CA ALA A 230 -15.53 12.27 -6.47
C ALA A 230 -16.30 10.96 -6.38
N TYR A 231 -17.39 10.84 -7.13
CA TYR A 231 -18.15 9.59 -7.21
C TYR A 231 -17.31 8.50 -7.87
N ILE A 232 -17.27 7.33 -7.21
CA ILE A 232 -16.61 6.11 -7.70
C ILE A 232 -17.62 5.05 -8.16
N GLY A 233 -18.91 5.29 -7.94
CA GLY A 233 -19.99 4.50 -8.48
C GLY A 233 -21.37 5.12 -8.22
N PRO A 234 -22.45 4.50 -8.73
CA PRO A 234 -23.81 4.88 -8.37
C PRO A 234 -24.01 4.77 -6.86
N SER A 235 -24.58 5.80 -6.24
CA SER A 235 -24.91 5.75 -4.81
C SER A 235 -25.96 4.64 -4.60
N PRO A 236 -25.67 3.60 -3.79
CA PRO A 236 -26.61 2.50 -3.56
C PRO A 236 -27.84 2.94 -2.77
N TRP A 237 -27.81 4.16 -2.24
CA TRP A 237 -28.87 4.78 -1.48
C TRP A 237 -29.09 6.15 -2.11
N ASP A 238 -30.33 6.56 -2.34
CA ASP A 238 -30.67 7.87 -2.90
C ASP A 238 -30.41 9.00 -1.86
N ILE A 239 -29.30 8.91 -1.12
CA ILE A 239 -28.87 9.77 -0.03
C ILE A 239 -27.86 10.78 -0.54
N TYR A 240 -28.10 12.05 -0.22
CA TYR A 240 -27.28 13.20 -0.63
C TYR A 240 -25.90 13.27 0.05
N TYR A 241 -25.50 12.24 0.78
CA TYR A 241 -24.36 12.25 1.68
C TYR A 241 -23.40 11.15 1.26
N GLY A 242 -22.42 11.47 0.40
CA GLY A 242 -21.45 10.50 -0.08
C GLY A 242 -20.48 10.08 1.01
N TRP A 243 -20.17 8.78 1.10
CA TRP A 243 -19.21 8.22 2.07
C TRP A 243 -17.98 7.64 1.35
N ALA A 244 -16.80 7.92 1.89
CA ALA A 244 -15.53 7.39 1.41
C ALA A 244 -14.89 6.47 2.45
N TYR A 245 -14.34 5.38 1.96
CA TYR A 245 -13.58 4.42 2.74
C TYR A 245 -12.26 4.13 2.05
N THR A 246 -11.15 4.33 2.75
CA THR A 246 -9.80 4.19 2.18
C THR A 246 -9.10 2.99 2.81
N LEU A 247 -8.60 2.10 1.95
CA LEU A 247 -7.69 1.02 2.33
C LEU A 247 -6.25 1.53 2.28
N VAL A 248 -5.40 1.07 3.20
CA VAL A 248 -3.99 1.48 3.32
C VAL A 248 -3.06 0.28 3.54
N ASP A 249 -1.89 0.30 2.91
CA ASP A 249 -0.85 -0.74 3.01
C ASP A 249 0.56 -0.15 2.75
N GLN A 250 1.60 -0.88 3.16
CA GLN A 250 3.04 -0.61 2.96
C GLN A 250 3.46 0.81 3.35
N ILE A 251 3.17 1.21 4.58
CA ILE A 251 3.60 2.50 5.13
C ILE A 251 5.11 2.45 5.38
N CYS A 252 5.82 3.44 4.84
CA CYS A 252 7.25 3.58 4.93
C CYS A 252 7.64 5.01 5.33
N VAL A 253 8.62 5.12 6.22
CA VAL A 253 9.30 6.38 6.56
C VAL A 253 10.79 6.12 6.67
N SER A 254 11.61 6.90 5.96
CA SER A 254 13.06 6.72 5.92
C SER A 254 13.79 8.07 5.86
N PRO A 255 14.97 8.21 6.51
CA PRO A 255 15.87 9.34 6.28
C PRO A 255 16.61 9.25 4.92
N ASP A 256 16.58 8.09 4.27
CA ASP A 256 17.24 7.86 2.98
C ASP A 256 16.25 8.12 1.82
N PRO A 257 16.60 8.97 0.83
CA PRO A 257 15.78 9.18 -0.38
C PRO A 257 15.46 7.90 -1.16
N GLU A 258 16.29 6.86 -1.05
CA GLU A 258 16.07 5.58 -1.72
C GLU A 258 15.39 4.53 -0.80
N GLY A 259 15.13 4.87 0.47
CA GLY A 259 14.64 3.91 1.47
C GLY A 259 13.14 3.64 1.41
N CYS A 260 12.35 4.51 0.76
CA CYS A 260 10.91 4.30 0.56
C CYS A 260 10.56 4.42 -0.93
N PRO A 261 9.51 3.71 -1.42
CA PRO A 261 8.99 3.93 -2.76
C PRO A 261 8.56 5.38 -2.96
N MET A 262 9.21 6.07 -3.89
CA MET A 262 8.85 7.43 -4.28
C MET A 262 8.24 7.42 -5.68
N ALA A 263 7.24 8.27 -5.91
CA ALA A 263 6.68 8.44 -7.25
C ALA A 263 7.75 9.03 -8.19
N THR A 264 8.37 8.18 -9.02
CA THR A 264 9.37 8.60 -10.02
C THR A 264 8.74 8.69 -11.41
N GLY A 265 8.26 9.86 -11.81
CA GLY A 265 7.85 10.12 -13.20
C GLY A 265 6.41 10.61 -13.36
N MET A 266 6.17 11.24 -14.52
CA MET A 266 5.00 12.07 -14.85
C MET A 266 3.69 11.55 -14.25
N ILE A 267 2.96 12.46 -13.61
CA ILE A 267 1.53 12.34 -13.33
C ILE A 267 0.89 11.77 -14.60
N GLU A 268 0.49 10.49 -14.57
CA GLU A 268 -0.59 10.08 -15.45
C GLU A 268 -1.70 11.03 -15.08
N VAL A 269 -2.08 11.90 -16.01
CA VAL A 269 -3.25 12.73 -15.85
C VAL A 269 -4.40 11.74 -15.83
N SER A 270 -4.68 11.19 -14.66
CA SER A 270 -6.00 10.80 -14.20
C SER A 270 -6.79 12.09 -14.30
N GLY A 271 -7.23 12.40 -15.53
CA GLY A 271 -8.11 13.52 -15.77
C GLY A 271 -9.28 13.30 -14.83
N ALA A 272 -9.46 14.23 -13.90
CA ALA A 272 -10.31 14.14 -12.72
C ALA A 272 -11.80 13.86 -12.98
N ASN A 273 -12.18 13.51 -14.21
CA ASN A 273 -13.55 13.33 -14.66
C ASN A 273 -13.81 11.98 -15.37
N GLY A 274 -12.86 11.04 -15.44
CA GLY A 274 -13.08 9.74 -16.11
C GLY A 274 -12.97 8.53 -15.17
N GLY A 275 -13.73 7.47 -15.41
CA GLY A 275 -13.73 6.25 -14.61
C GLY A 275 -14.47 5.10 -15.29
N VAL A 276 -14.45 3.93 -14.65
CA VAL A 276 -15.20 2.73 -15.06
C VAL A 276 -16.00 2.20 -13.89
N PHE A 277 -17.25 1.82 -14.12
CA PHE A 277 -18.18 1.35 -13.08
C PHE A 277 -19.22 0.37 -13.65
N PRO A 278 -19.84 -0.49 -12.84
CA PRO A 278 -19.35 -0.88 -11.52
C PRO A 278 -17.98 -1.53 -11.64
N ASN A 279 -17.14 -1.41 -10.62
CA ASN A 279 -15.82 -2.02 -10.65
C ASN A 279 -15.40 -2.48 -9.24
N PRO A 280 -15.54 -3.78 -8.91
CA PRO A 280 -15.69 -4.92 -9.83
C PRO A 280 -17.02 -4.97 -10.62
N VAL A 281 -16.97 -5.52 -11.83
CA VAL A 281 -18.10 -5.65 -12.77
C VAL A 281 -18.53 -7.12 -12.91
N LYS A 282 -19.84 -7.35 -13.09
CA LYS A 282 -20.39 -8.67 -13.44
C LYS A 282 -20.83 -8.73 -14.90
N ASP A 283 -21.82 -7.92 -15.26
CA ASP A 283 -22.51 -8.07 -16.55
C ASP A 283 -22.13 -7.00 -17.57
N GLU A 284 -22.19 -5.73 -17.18
CA GLU A 284 -21.98 -4.58 -18.07
C GLU A 284 -21.07 -3.55 -17.39
N LEU A 285 -19.99 -3.15 -18.09
CA LEU A 285 -19.06 -2.12 -17.66
C LEU A 285 -19.40 -0.80 -18.35
N HIS A 286 -19.66 0.23 -17.57
CA HIS A 286 -19.82 1.61 -18.01
C HIS A 286 -18.51 2.36 -17.86
N ALA A 287 -17.96 2.87 -18.95
CA ALA A 287 -16.79 3.73 -18.96
C ALA A 287 -17.21 5.16 -19.25
N TYR A 288 -16.83 6.10 -18.38
CA TYR A 288 -16.99 7.53 -18.59
C TYR A 288 -15.62 8.18 -18.73
N PHE A 289 -15.47 9.08 -19.70
CA PHE A 289 -14.17 9.65 -20.06
C PHE A 289 -14.00 11.11 -19.62
N GLY A 290 -15.04 11.73 -19.06
CA GLY A 290 -15.01 13.12 -18.58
C GLY A 290 -15.09 14.20 -19.65
N GLU A 291 -14.93 13.82 -20.91
CA GLU A 291 -15.03 14.70 -22.07
C GLU A 291 -15.27 13.87 -23.33
N LYS A 292 -15.70 14.52 -24.42
CA LYS A 292 -15.89 13.86 -25.71
C LYS A 292 -14.55 13.52 -26.33
N LEU A 293 -14.24 12.23 -26.40
CA LEU A 293 -12.97 11.74 -26.91
C LEU A 293 -13.10 11.18 -28.33
N ALA A 294 -12.04 11.37 -29.13
CA ALA A 294 -11.86 10.78 -30.45
C ALA A 294 -10.62 9.87 -30.45
N GLY A 295 -10.76 8.57 -30.73
CA GLY A 295 -9.62 7.64 -30.70
C GLY A 295 -10.00 6.16 -30.75
N GLU A 296 -9.00 5.29 -30.72
CA GLU A 296 -9.18 3.84 -30.54
C GLU A 296 -9.43 3.54 -29.06
N ILE A 297 -10.32 2.58 -28.78
CA ILE A 297 -10.43 1.99 -27.46
C ILE A 297 -10.02 0.52 -27.57
N ARG A 298 -9.13 0.09 -26.69
CA ARG A 298 -8.62 -1.28 -26.65
C ARG A 298 -8.69 -1.81 -25.23
N VAL A 299 -9.37 -2.93 -25.05
CA VAL A 299 -9.36 -3.64 -23.78
C VAL A 299 -8.39 -4.82 -23.86
N VAL A 300 -7.52 -4.92 -22.86
CA VAL A 300 -6.54 -5.99 -22.73
C VAL A 300 -6.72 -6.75 -21.42
N ASP A 301 -6.41 -8.04 -21.42
CA ASP A 301 -6.31 -8.82 -20.19
C ASP A 301 -4.95 -8.62 -19.47
N VAL A 302 -4.76 -9.26 -18.32
CA VAL A 302 -3.49 -9.23 -17.54
C VAL A 302 -2.25 -9.71 -18.32
N LEU A 303 -2.43 -10.49 -19.38
CA LEU A 303 -1.34 -10.97 -20.24
C LEU A 303 -1.06 -9.99 -21.40
N GLY A 304 -1.75 -8.86 -21.44
CA GLY A 304 -1.67 -7.87 -22.51
C GLY A 304 -2.37 -8.31 -23.81
N ARG A 305 -3.12 -9.42 -23.80
CA ARG A 305 -3.86 -9.88 -24.98
C ARG A 305 -5.08 -8.98 -25.16
N THR A 306 -5.29 -8.53 -26.39
CA THR A 306 -6.45 -7.70 -26.71
C THR A 306 -7.70 -8.57 -26.75
N VAL A 307 -8.67 -8.26 -25.89
CA VAL A 307 -9.97 -8.96 -25.81
C VAL A 307 -11.08 -8.20 -26.51
N TRP A 308 -10.93 -6.88 -26.68
CA TRP A 308 -11.90 -6.04 -27.36
C TRP A 308 -11.25 -4.81 -27.99
N ILE A 309 -11.75 -4.38 -29.15
CA ILE A 309 -11.35 -3.15 -29.84
C ILE A 309 -12.60 -2.41 -30.31
N GLY A 310 -12.61 -1.09 -30.14
CA GLY A 310 -13.62 -0.19 -30.68
C GLY A 310 -13.06 1.22 -30.90
N SER A 311 -13.96 2.20 -31.07
CA SER A 311 -13.56 3.60 -31.23
C SER A 311 -14.42 4.53 -30.39
N ALA A 312 -13.78 5.51 -29.76
CA ALA A 312 -14.45 6.67 -29.18
C ALA A 312 -14.79 7.61 -30.35
N ALA A 313 -16.04 7.56 -30.84
CA ALA A 313 -16.48 8.36 -31.98
C ALA A 313 -17.04 9.73 -31.55
N GLY A 314 -16.31 10.46 -30.70
CA GLY A 314 -16.78 11.72 -30.09
C GLY A 314 -17.80 11.52 -28.96
N LYS A 315 -17.89 10.30 -28.43
CA LYS A 315 -18.63 9.98 -27.20
C LYS A 315 -17.74 10.21 -25.98
N ASP A 316 -18.36 10.60 -24.88
CA ASP A 316 -17.76 10.72 -23.55
C ASP A 316 -18.04 9.49 -22.67
N GLN A 317 -18.82 8.54 -23.16
CA GLN A 317 -19.16 7.29 -22.47
C GLN A 317 -19.19 6.08 -23.40
N LEU A 318 -18.97 4.90 -22.83
CA LEU A 318 -19.00 3.60 -23.50
C LEU A 318 -19.53 2.53 -22.55
N ASP A 319 -20.54 1.78 -22.99
CA ASP A 319 -21.02 0.59 -22.29
C ASP A 319 -20.46 -0.67 -22.97
N LEU A 320 -19.95 -1.60 -22.17
CA LEU A 320 -19.35 -2.84 -22.61
C LEU A 320 -20.03 -4.04 -21.92
N PRO A 321 -20.73 -4.91 -22.66
CA PRO A 321 -21.18 -6.18 -22.11
C PRO A 321 -19.96 -7.09 -21.90
N VAL A 322 -19.72 -7.44 -20.64
CA VAL A 322 -18.55 -8.22 -20.20
C VAL A 322 -18.94 -9.58 -19.57
N ALA A 323 -20.24 -9.87 -19.46
CA ALA A 323 -20.76 -11.12 -18.88
C ALA A 323 -20.14 -12.41 -19.46
N ASP A 324 -19.84 -12.42 -20.76
CA ASP A 324 -19.26 -13.58 -21.46
C ASP A 324 -17.73 -13.64 -21.42
N TRP A 325 -17.08 -12.65 -20.78
CA TRP A 325 -15.63 -12.60 -20.71
C TRP A 325 -15.12 -13.46 -19.55
N ALA A 326 -13.85 -13.88 -19.66
CA ALA A 326 -13.24 -14.61 -18.56
C ALA A 326 -13.15 -13.73 -17.30
N LYS A 327 -13.32 -14.34 -16.12
CA LYS A 327 -13.09 -13.65 -14.86
C LYS A 327 -11.62 -13.26 -14.73
N GLY A 328 -11.35 -12.08 -14.20
CA GLY A 328 -9.99 -11.59 -14.06
C GLY A 328 -9.87 -10.08 -14.23
N GLN A 329 -8.63 -9.60 -14.24
CA GLN A 329 -8.35 -8.17 -14.37
C GLN A 329 -8.13 -7.77 -15.83
N TYR A 330 -8.56 -6.57 -16.16
CA TYR A 330 -8.53 -5.99 -17.49
C TYR A 330 -8.09 -4.53 -17.44
N VAL A 331 -7.55 -4.04 -18.55
CA VAL A 331 -7.23 -2.62 -18.75
C VAL A 331 -7.90 -2.12 -20.02
N LEU A 332 -8.81 -1.16 -19.87
CA LEU A 332 -9.38 -0.39 -20.96
C LEU A 332 -8.44 0.78 -21.28
N ASN A 333 -7.94 0.83 -22.50
CA ASN A 333 -7.08 1.88 -22.99
C ASN A 333 -7.82 2.70 -24.04
N TRP A 334 -7.96 3.99 -23.81
CA TRP A 334 -8.29 4.95 -24.86
C TRP A 334 -6.99 5.54 -25.43
N ILE A 335 -6.87 5.56 -26.75
CA ILE A 335 -5.70 6.05 -27.48
C ILE A 335 -6.19 7.09 -28.50
N GLY A 336 -5.91 8.37 -28.23
CA GLY A 336 -6.29 9.48 -29.11
C GLY A 336 -5.16 10.48 -29.34
N LYS A 337 -5.48 11.57 -30.03
CA LYS A 337 -4.49 12.63 -30.36
C LYS A 337 -3.92 13.34 -29.14
N GLY A 338 -4.66 13.36 -28.03
CA GLY A 338 -4.25 13.99 -26.76
C GLY A 338 -3.44 13.09 -25.82
N GLY A 339 -3.18 11.83 -26.21
CA GLY A 339 -2.46 10.85 -25.39
C GLY A 339 -3.26 9.56 -25.17
N ARG A 340 -2.83 8.80 -24.17
CA ARG A 340 -3.46 7.56 -23.73
C ARG A 340 -4.12 7.77 -22.38
N ARG A 341 -5.33 7.22 -22.19
CA ARG A 341 -5.98 7.06 -20.89
C ARG A 341 -6.18 5.58 -20.62
N SER A 342 -5.96 5.15 -19.39
CA SER A 342 -6.05 3.75 -19.00
C SER A 342 -6.93 3.60 -17.77
N PHE A 343 -7.89 2.70 -17.84
CA PHE A 343 -8.81 2.38 -16.74
C PHE A 343 -8.73 0.89 -16.48
N LYS A 344 -8.43 0.51 -15.24
CA LYS A 344 -8.40 -0.89 -14.82
C LYS A 344 -9.80 -1.31 -14.40
N PHE A 345 -10.22 -2.53 -14.71
CA PHE A 345 -11.44 -3.12 -14.16
C PHE A 345 -11.28 -4.62 -13.89
N VAL A 346 -12.08 -5.18 -12.99
CA VAL A 346 -12.08 -6.63 -12.66
C VAL A 346 -13.45 -7.22 -12.91
N ILE A 347 -13.49 -8.35 -13.61
CA ILE A 347 -14.71 -9.13 -13.83
C ILE A 347 -14.81 -10.22 -12.74
N VAL A 348 -15.93 -10.21 -12.00
CA VAL A 348 -16.25 -11.13 -10.91
C VAL A 348 -17.55 -11.91 -11.17
N GLU A 349 -17.85 -12.91 -10.33
CA GLU A 349 -19.11 -13.69 -10.36
C GLU A 349 -20.35 -12.89 -10.00
#